data_AF-A0A1D6PW12-F1
#
_entry.id   AF-A0A1D6PW12-F1
#
_cell.length_a   1.000
_cell.length_b   1.000
_cell.length_c   1.000
_cell.angle_alpha   90.00
_cell.angle_beta   90.00
_cell.angle_gamma   90.00
#
_symmetry.space_group_name_H-M   'P 1'
#
loop_
_entity.id
_entity.type
_entity.pdbx_description
1 polymer ?
#
loop_
_entity_poly.entity_id
_entity_poly.type
_entity_poly.pdbx_seq_one_letter_code
_entity_poly.pdbx_strand_id
1 'polypeptide(L)'
;GGKLVYQYTKKRASGPKCPVTGKKIQGIPHLRPAEYKRSRLARNQRTVNRPYGGVLSGTAVRERIIRAFLVEEQKIVKKVLKIQKTKDKASKS
;
A
#
# COMPACT_ATOMS: atom_id res chain seq x y z
N GLY A 1 8.53 44.50 25.07
CA GLY A 1 8.80 43.08 24.83
C GLY A 1 9.67 42.88 23.60
N GLY A 2 10.97 43.19 23.68
CA GLY A 2 11.94 43.03 22.60
C GLY A 2 13.13 42.13 22.98
N LYS A 3 12.90 41.14 23.86
CA LYS A 3 13.94 40.20 24.29
C LYS A 3 13.98 39.00 23.35
N LEU A 4 15.15 38.70 22.78
CA LEU A 4 15.40 37.48 22.04
C LEU A 4 15.62 36.33 23.03
N VAL A 5 14.80 35.29 22.94
CA VAL A 5 14.87 34.10 23.80
C VAL A 5 14.81 32.86 22.92
N TYR A 6 15.60 31.85 23.26
CA TYR A 6 15.61 30.59 22.54
C TYR A 6 14.32 29.79 22.80
N GLN A 7 13.71 29.29 21.73
CA GLN A 7 12.53 28.43 21.80
C GLN A 7 12.87 27.00 21.38
N TYR A 8 12.44 26.03 22.19
CA TYR A 8 12.60 24.61 21.86
C TYR A 8 11.61 24.20 20.77
N THR A 9 12.13 24.02 19.55
CA THR A 9 11.33 23.46 18.45
C THR A 9 11.43 21.93 18.42
N LYS A 10 10.36 21.28 17.98
CA LYS A 10 10.35 19.83 17.81
C LYS A 10 11.12 19.44 16.54
N LYS A 11 11.87 18.33 16.57
CA LYS A 11 12.51 17.77 15.36
C LYS A 11 11.46 17.45 14.28
N ARG A 12 11.79 17.74 13.02
CA ARG A 12 10.97 17.39 11.85
C ARG A 12 10.85 15.86 11.73
N ALA A 13 9.62 15.36 11.54
CA ALA A 13 9.37 13.94 11.38
C ALA A 13 9.43 13.52 9.91
N SER A 14 9.90 12.30 9.65
CA SER A 14 9.70 11.65 8.36
C SER A 14 8.26 11.20 8.23
N GLY A 15 7.63 11.52 7.10
CA GLY A 15 6.27 11.07 6.80
C GLY A 15 6.15 9.57 6.47
N PRO A 16 4.92 9.05 6.39
CA PRO A 16 4.64 7.68 6.00
C PRO A 16 5.16 7.38 4.60
N LYS A 17 5.84 6.24 4.45
CA LYS A 17 6.39 5.75 3.18
C LYS A 17 5.79 4.40 2.84
N CYS A 18 5.64 4.15 1.55
CA CYS A 18 5.30 2.84 1.04
C CYS A 18 6.47 1.88 1.27
N PRO A 19 6.27 0.70 1.86
CA PRO A 19 7.33 -0.28 2.08
C PRO A 19 7.87 -0.90 0.79
N VAL A 20 7.06 -0.93 -0.28
CA VAL A 20 7.44 -1.54 -1.57
C VAL A 20 8.21 -0.57 -2.45
N THR A 21 7.73 0.67 -2.56
CA THR A 21 8.29 1.67 -3.48
C THR A 21 9.22 2.67 -2.78
N GLY A 22 9.24 2.72 -1.45
CA GLY A 22 9.96 3.73 -0.67
C GLY A 22 9.39 5.15 -0.80
N LYS A 23 8.41 5.36 -1.68
CA LYS A 23 7.80 6.67 -1.96
C LYS A 23 6.91 7.11 -0.80
N LYS A 24 6.88 8.42 -0.57
CA LYS A 24 5.99 9.05 0.41
C LYS A 24 4.53 8.82 0.03
N ILE A 25 3.67 8.63 1.03
CA ILE A 25 2.23 8.45 0.80
C ILE A 25 1.57 9.81 0.65
N GLN A 26 1.05 10.07 -0.54
CA GLN A 26 0.35 11.32 -0.85
C GLN A 26 -0.95 11.43 -0.04
N GLY A 27 -1.28 12.66 0.38
CA GLY A 27 -2.51 12.98 1.11
C GLY A 27 -2.45 12.74 2.62
N ILE A 28 -1.31 12.33 3.17
CA ILE A 28 -1.13 12.17 4.62
C ILE A 28 -0.07 13.18 5.11
N PRO A 29 -0.39 14.03 6.11
CA PRO A 29 0.51 15.06 6.61
C PRO A 29 1.73 14.42 7.30
N HIS A 30 2.91 15.04 7.24
CA HIS A 30 4.12 14.51 7.87
C HIS A 30 4.28 15.05 9.29
N LEU A 31 3.80 14.30 10.27
CA LEU A 31 3.74 14.74 11.66
C LEU A 31 4.50 13.78 12.58
N ARG A 32 4.75 14.20 13.81
CA ARG A 32 5.29 13.29 14.82
C ARG A 32 4.24 12.25 15.24
N PRO A 33 4.63 11.05 15.69
CA PRO A 33 3.68 10.02 16.12
C PRO A 33 2.66 10.50 17.15
N ALA A 34 3.06 11.37 18.08
CA ALA A 34 2.17 11.96 19.08
C ALA A 34 1.07 12.88 18.49
N GLU A 35 1.31 13.46 17.32
CA GLU A 35 0.37 14.37 16.64
C GLU A 35 -0.65 13.56 15.82
N TYR A 36 -0.32 12.37 15.34
CA TYR A 36 -1.28 11.46 14.67
C TYR A 36 -2.39 10.89 15.58
N LYS A 37 -2.37 11.21 16.87
CA LYS A 37 -3.40 10.77 17.82
C LYS A 37 -4.78 11.25 17.38
N ARG A 38 -5.80 10.41 17.64
CA ARG A 38 -7.21 10.67 17.27
C ARG A 38 -7.78 11.96 17.85
N SER A 39 -7.25 12.42 18.99
CA SER A 39 -7.64 13.69 19.63
C SER A 39 -7.08 14.93 18.94
N ARG A 40 -6.09 14.78 18.07
CA ARG A 40 -5.40 15.90 17.39
C ARG A 40 -5.67 15.93 15.88
N LEU A 41 -5.84 14.77 15.24
CA LEU A 41 -6.18 14.67 13.82
C LEU A 41 -7.44 13.84 13.56
N ALA A 42 -8.25 14.35 12.64
CA ALA A 42 -9.41 13.67 12.12
C ALA A 42 -9.02 12.42 11.32
N ARG A 43 -9.97 11.52 11.08
CA ARG A 43 -9.71 10.26 10.35
C ARG A 43 -9.31 10.51 8.89
N ASN A 44 -10.01 11.41 8.20
CA ASN A 44 -9.78 11.76 6.80
C ASN A 44 -8.35 12.27 6.53
N GLN A 45 -7.70 12.89 7.51
CA GLN A 45 -6.31 13.34 7.39
C GLN A 45 -5.28 12.23 7.62
N ARG A 46 -5.69 11.11 8.23
CA ARG A 46 -4.80 9.98 8.58
C ARG A 46 -4.89 8.83 7.59
N THR A 47 -5.92 8.83 6.75
CA THR A 47 -6.22 7.72 5.82
C THR A 47 -6.53 8.24 4.43
N VAL A 48 -6.25 7.44 3.41
CA VAL A 48 -6.73 7.69 2.05
C VAL A 48 -7.83 6.70 1.71
N ASN A 49 -8.90 7.15 1.05
CA ASN A 49 -10.04 6.31 0.70
C ASN A 49 -9.74 5.39 -0.51
N ARG A 50 -8.85 4.41 -0.30
CA ARG A 50 -8.54 3.32 -1.26
C ARG A 50 -8.07 2.08 -0.50
N PRO A 51 -8.05 0.89 -1.12
CA PRO A 51 -7.42 -0.29 -0.54
C PRO A 51 -5.97 -0.02 -0.14
N TYR A 52 -5.58 -0.46 1.07
CA TYR A 52 -4.26 -0.21 1.67
C TYR A 52 -3.87 1.29 1.78
N GLY A 53 -4.86 2.18 1.87
CA GLY A 53 -4.66 3.60 2.09
C GLY A 53 -3.83 3.87 3.35
N GLY A 54 -2.84 4.77 3.24
CA GLY A 54 -1.92 5.07 4.33
C GLY A 54 -0.80 4.06 4.58
N VAL A 55 -0.76 2.96 3.83
CA VAL A 55 0.32 1.97 3.90
C VAL A 55 1.04 1.82 2.56
N LEU A 56 0.29 1.65 1.46
CA LEU A 56 0.86 1.45 0.13
C LEU A 56 0.67 2.68 -0.76
N SER A 57 1.60 2.90 -1.70
CA SER A 57 1.42 3.88 -2.78
C SER A 57 0.35 3.42 -3.77
N GLY A 58 -0.32 4.35 -4.47
CA GLY A 58 -1.33 3.99 -5.47
C GLY A 58 -0.78 3.05 -6.55
N THR A 59 0.47 3.25 -6.97
CA THR A 59 1.17 2.36 -7.92
C THR A 59 1.31 0.93 -7.39
N ALA A 60 1.72 0.76 -6.14
CA ALA A 60 1.90 -0.55 -5.53
C ALA A 60 0.57 -1.28 -5.34
N VAL A 61 -0.52 -0.54 -5.07
CA VAL A 61 -1.87 -1.11 -5.00
C VAL A 61 -2.30 -1.61 -6.37
N ARG A 62 -2.10 -0.82 -7.44
CA ARG A 62 -2.42 -1.21 -8.82
C ARG A 62 -1.66 -2.47 -9.24
N GLU A 63 -0.34 -2.50 -9.01
CA GLU A 63 0.49 -3.67 -9.31
C GLU A 63 0.03 -4.92 -8.57
N ARG A 64 -0.37 -4.78 -7.29
CA ARG A 64 -0.89 -5.89 -6.49
C ARG A 64 -2.20 -6.43 -7.05
N ILE A 65 -3.13 -5.56 -7.47
CA ILE A 65 -4.41 -5.96 -8.06
C ILE A 65 -4.17 -6.70 -9.38
N ILE A 66 -3.38 -6.13 -10.29
CA ILE A 66 -3.08 -6.74 -11.60
C ILE A 66 -2.35 -8.07 -11.42
N ARG A 67 -1.36 -8.14 -10.52
CA ARG A 67 -0.63 -9.39 -10.24
C ARG A 67 -1.57 -10.45 -9.69
N ALA A 68 -2.45 -10.12 -8.75
CA ALA A 68 -3.41 -11.06 -8.20
C ALA A 68 -4.32 -11.63 -9.29
N PHE A 69 -4.87 -10.77 -10.15
CA PHE A 69 -5.68 -11.19 -11.29
C PHE A 69 -4.91 -12.15 -12.21
N LEU A 70 -3.74 -11.75 -12.71
CA LEU A 70 -2.96 -12.57 -13.63
C LEU A 70 -2.54 -13.92 -13.04
N VAL A 71 -2.25 -13.97 -11.73
CA VAL A 71 -1.91 -15.22 -11.05
C VAL A 71 -3.11 -16.16 -10.99
N GLU A 72 -4.32 -15.65 -10.70
CA GLU A 72 -5.53 -16.46 -10.72
C GLU A 72 -5.88 -16.95 -12.12
N GLU A 73 -5.78 -16.10 -13.14
CA GLU A 73 -6.00 -16.50 -14.54
C GLU A 73 -5.00 -17.60 -14.97
N GLN A 74 -3.72 -17.43 -14.63
CA GLN A 74 -2.71 -18.46 -14.91
C GLN A 74 -2.97 -19.78 -14.19
N LYS A 75 -3.52 -19.76 -12.96
CA LYS A 75 -3.90 -21.00 -12.25
C LYS A 75 -5.00 -21.74 -12.99
N ILE A 76 -6.01 -21.03 -13.50
CA ILE A 76 -7.10 -21.62 -14.28
C ILE A 76 -6.55 -22.25 -15.56
N VAL A 77 -5.76 -21.50 -16.34
CA VAL A 77 -5.15 -22.00 -17.58
C VAL A 77 -4.30 -23.25 -17.31
N LYS A 78 -3.45 -23.23 -16.28
CA LYS A 78 -2.63 -24.40 -15.90
C LYS A 78 -3.49 -25.61 -15.54
N LYS A 79 -4.63 -25.41 -14.86
CA LYS A 79 -5.54 -26.49 -14.48
C LYS A 79 -6.25 -27.09 -15.71
N VAL A 80 -6.73 -26.25 -16.63
CA VAL A 80 -7.38 -26.70 -17.88
C VAL A 80 -6.40 -27.47 -18.76
N LEU A 81 -5.19 -26.94 -18.98
CA LEU A 81 -4.15 -27.61 -19.76
C LEU A 81 -3.76 -28.97 -19.15
N LYS A 82 -3.75 -29.09 -17.80
CA LYS A 82 -3.50 -30.36 -17.12
C LYS A 82 -4.63 -31.36 -17.40
N ILE A 83 -5.89 -30.94 -17.34
CA ILE A 83 -7.06 -31.80 -17.62
C ILE A 83 -7.07 -32.27 -19.09
N GLN A 84 -6.79 -31.38 -20.05
CA GLN A 84 -6.70 -31.74 -21.47
C GLN A 84 -5.60 -32.77 -21.72
N LYS A 85 -4.39 -32.54 -21.20
CA LYS A 85 -3.27 -33.50 -21.30
C LYS A 85 -3.60 -34.87 -20.70
N THR A 86 -4.37 -34.93 -19.61
CA THR A 86 -4.79 -36.22 -19.04
C THR A 86 -5.85 -36.92 -19.90
N LYS A 87 -6.79 -36.17 -20.50
CA LYS A 87 -7.80 -36.72 -21.41
C LYS A 87 -7.17 -37.25 -22.70
N ASP A 88 -6.26 -36.50 -23.31
CA ASP A 88 -5.58 -36.88 -24.55
C ASP A 88 -4.67 -38.11 -24.39
N LYS A 89 -4.12 -38.32 -23.19
CA LYS A 89 -3.37 -39.55 -22.87
C LYS A 89 -4.32 -40.75 -22.75
N ALA A 90 -5.44 -40.59 -22.06
CA ALA A 90 -6.44 -41.64 -21.88
C ALA A 90 -7.14 -42.05 -23.19
N SER A 91 -7.22 -41.17 -24.19
CA SER A 91 -7.77 -41.50 -25.51
C SER A 91 -6.77 -42.15 -26.47
N LYS A 92 -5.47 -42.10 -26.16
CA LYS A 92 -4.39 -42.69 -26.97
C LYS A 92 -3.90 -44.03 -26.46
N SER A 93 -4.19 -44.36 -25.21
CA SER A 93 -4.09 -45.69 -24.60
C SER A 93 -5.40 -46.44 -24.77
#